data_AF-A0A821XQG0-F1
#
_entry.id   AF-A0A821XQG0-F1
#
_cell.length_a   1.000
_cell.length_b   1.000
_cell.length_c   1.000
_cell.angle_alpha   90.00
_cell.angle_beta   90.00
_cell.angle_gamma   90.00
#
_symmetry.space_group_name_H-M   'P 1'
#
loop_
_entity.id
_entity.type
_entity.pdbx_description
1 polymer ?
#
loop_
_entity_poly.entity_id
_entity_poly.type
_entity_poly.pdbx_seq_one_letter_code
_entity_poly.pdbx_strand_id
1 'polypeptide(L)'
;MQSPNGETSAFYYKSKLNSYNFTITELSKIHEENESTMDISKSYENVHCYFWDETQAKRGGTEIGSCVSNYLQMVCEEAGEREVNITFISDNCCGQNKNLTCLYLYANINNLSSITHKYQIKGEADNVHSLIQKQITRDLKTGPIYSPVQYMSAIKRARKTGTPFKVHSLTHSFLMNFRNCKKNGAIILISMKRKIM
;
A
#
# COMPACT_ATOMS: atom_id res chain seq x y z
N MET A 1 8.89 -10.82 -2.31
CA MET A 1 10.36 -10.79 -2.49
C MET A 1 10.94 -11.85 -1.57
N GLN A 2 12.04 -12.51 -1.92
CA GLN A 2 12.61 -13.61 -1.13
C GLN A 2 14.07 -13.33 -0.80
N SER A 3 14.53 -13.65 0.41
CA SER A 3 15.95 -13.55 0.78
C SER A 3 16.39 -14.79 1.57
N PRO A 4 17.58 -15.37 1.31
CA PRO A 4 18.56 -14.94 0.31
C PRO A 4 18.12 -15.21 -1.13
N ASN A 5 18.60 -14.39 -2.08
CA ASN A 5 18.28 -14.47 -3.51
C ASN A 5 19.50 -14.11 -4.36
N GLY A 6 19.78 -14.91 -5.38
CA GLY A 6 20.94 -14.78 -6.25
C GLY A 6 21.29 -16.10 -6.94
N GLU A 7 22.15 -16.03 -7.95
CA GLU A 7 22.63 -17.19 -8.72
C GLU A 7 23.80 -17.87 -8.00
N THR A 8 23.54 -18.45 -6.83
CA THR A 8 24.53 -19.22 -6.09
C THR A 8 23.93 -20.55 -5.68
N SER A 9 24.62 -21.65 -5.99
CA SER A 9 24.17 -23.01 -5.64
C SER A 9 23.87 -23.18 -4.15
N ALA A 10 24.60 -22.49 -3.29
CA ALA A 10 24.39 -22.49 -1.84
C ALA A 10 23.00 -21.98 -1.41
N PHE A 11 22.32 -21.15 -2.22
CA PHE A 11 20.98 -20.65 -1.90
C PHE A 11 19.87 -21.64 -2.21
N TYR A 12 20.14 -22.66 -3.04
CA TYR A 12 19.16 -23.70 -3.34
C TYR A 12 18.74 -24.48 -2.08
N TYR A 13 19.70 -24.72 -1.18
CA TYR A 13 19.49 -25.50 0.04
C TYR A 13 19.09 -24.66 1.26
N LYS A 14 18.88 -23.35 1.10
CA LYS A 14 18.50 -22.45 2.19
C LYS A 14 17.03 -22.08 2.12
N SER A 15 16.35 -22.15 3.27
CA SER A 15 15.01 -21.60 3.42
C SER A 15 15.03 -20.10 3.12
N LYS A 16 14.11 -19.66 2.26
CA LYS A 16 14.00 -18.27 1.86
C LYS A 16 12.95 -17.58 2.71
N LEU A 17 13.33 -16.48 3.34
CA LEU A 17 12.43 -15.60 4.05
C LEU A 17 11.61 -14.79 3.04
N ASN A 18 10.28 -14.80 3.19
CA ASN A 18 9.42 -13.97 2.37
C ASN A 18 9.31 -12.55 2.91
N SER A 19 9.44 -11.58 2.02
CA SER A 19 9.19 -10.17 2.27
C SER A 19 8.10 -9.61 1.36
N TYR A 20 7.36 -8.67 1.91
CA TYR A 20 6.18 -8.05 1.32
C TYR A 20 6.40 -6.55 1.20
N ASN A 21 5.87 -5.98 0.12
CA ASN A 21 5.87 -4.55 -0.12
C ASN A 21 4.46 -4.13 -0.52
N PHE A 22 3.88 -3.20 0.22
CA PHE A 22 2.61 -2.55 -0.09
C PHE A 22 2.86 -1.10 -0.47
N THR A 23 2.32 -0.67 -1.60
CA THR A 23 2.58 0.67 -2.15
C THR A 23 1.29 1.48 -2.16
N ILE A 24 1.37 2.71 -1.65
CA ILE A 24 0.35 3.74 -1.83
C ILE A 24 0.96 4.83 -2.69
N THR A 25 0.25 5.19 -3.76
CA THR A 25 0.68 6.20 -4.72
C THR A 25 -0.34 7.30 -4.75
N GLU A 26 0.11 8.54 -4.59
CA GLU A 26 -0.71 9.71 -4.85
C GLU A 26 -0.76 9.97 -6.36
N LEU A 27 -1.97 9.90 -6.91
CA LEU A 27 -2.27 10.44 -8.22
C LEU A 27 -2.55 11.93 -8.06
N SER A 28 -2.16 12.74 -9.05
CA SER A 28 -2.25 14.20 -8.94
C SER A 28 -3.67 14.64 -8.54
N LYS A 29 -3.73 15.63 -7.64
CA LYS A 29 -5.00 16.22 -7.17
C LYS A 29 -5.78 16.71 -8.38
N ILE A 30 -7.05 16.34 -8.47
CA ILE A 30 -7.98 17.06 -9.34
C ILE A 30 -8.04 18.46 -8.74
N HIS A 31 -7.45 19.45 -9.41
CA HIS A 31 -7.66 20.84 -9.04
C HIS A 31 -9.13 21.14 -9.31
N GLU A 32 -9.94 21.16 -8.24
CA GLU A 32 -11.22 21.82 -8.27
C GLU A 32 -10.95 23.30 -8.55
N GLU A 33 -11.70 23.85 -9.49
CA GLU A 33 -11.73 25.26 -9.89
C GLU A 33 -10.74 25.66 -11.01
N ASN A 34 -11.12 25.27 -12.24
CA ASN A 34 -10.93 25.99 -13.53
C ASN A 34 -9.89 25.51 -14.55
N GLU A 35 -9.23 24.36 -14.38
CA GLU A 35 -8.48 23.76 -15.50
C GLU A 35 -8.57 22.23 -15.51
N SER A 36 -9.28 21.71 -16.50
CA SER A 36 -9.55 20.29 -16.76
C SER A 36 -8.33 19.50 -17.23
N THR A 37 -7.13 19.99 -16.96
CA THR A 37 -5.87 19.36 -17.32
C THR A 37 -5.29 18.68 -16.09
N MET A 38 -5.59 17.39 -15.96
CA MET A 38 -4.88 16.51 -15.03
C MET A 38 -3.39 16.57 -15.37
N ASP A 39 -2.58 17.23 -14.54
CA ASP A 39 -1.12 17.21 -14.65
C ASP A 39 -0.63 15.78 -14.41
N ILE A 40 -0.61 14.98 -15.47
CA ILE A 40 -0.08 13.61 -15.46
C ILE A 40 1.39 13.63 -15.02
N SER A 41 2.10 14.73 -15.28
CA SER A 41 3.51 14.93 -14.93
C SER A 41 3.77 14.92 -13.41
N LYS A 42 2.81 15.33 -12.58
CA LYS A 42 2.90 15.30 -11.11
C LYS A 42 2.31 14.02 -10.49
N SER A 43 1.65 13.19 -11.29
CA SER A 43 1.25 11.86 -10.84
C SER A 43 2.50 11.08 -10.41
N TYR A 44 2.42 10.30 -9.34
CA TYR A 44 3.53 9.50 -8.81
C TYR A 44 4.67 10.31 -8.16
N GLU A 45 4.48 11.57 -7.79
CA GLU A 45 5.49 12.32 -7.04
C GLU A 45 5.64 11.77 -5.62
N ASN A 46 4.52 11.60 -4.90
CA ASN A 46 4.51 11.08 -3.54
C ASN A 46 4.10 9.59 -3.54
N VAL A 47 5.09 8.73 -3.27
CA VAL A 47 4.91 7.27 -3.25
C VAL A 47 5.42 6.73 -1.92
N HIS A 48 4.52 6.07 -1.20
CA HIS A 48 4.78 5.45 0.09
C HIS A 48 4.84 3.93 -0.08
N CYS A 49 5.96 3.32 0.31
CA CYS A 49 6.20 1.89 0.26
C CYS A 49 6.32 1.35 1.69
N TYR A 50 5.42 0.47 2.08
CA TYR A 50 5.39 -0.22 3.36
C TYR A 50 6.02 -1.59 3.20
N PHE A 51 7.13 -1.85 3.89
CA PHE A 51 7.91 -3.07 3.76
C PHE A 51 7.94 -3.85 5.07
N TRP A 52 7.69 -5.17 4.99
CA TRP A 52 7.88 -6.10 6.10
C TRP A 52 8.26 -7.49 5.59
N ASP A 53 8.79 -8.30 6.49
CA ASP A 53 9.01 -9.72 6.26
C ASP A 53 8.04 -10.58 7.07
N GLU A 54 7.98 -11.87 6.73
CA GLU A 54 7.06 -12.83 7.34
C GLU A 54 7.32 -13.06 8.85
N THR A 55 8.48 -12.65 9.40
CA THR A 55 8.70 -12.68 10.85
C THR A 55 7.94 -11.57 11.58
N GLN A 56 7.65 -10.46 10.90
CA GLN A 56 6.98 -9.30 11.50
C GLN A 56 5.46 -9.42 11.39
N ALA A 57 4.97 -9.77 10.21
CA ALA A 57 3.54 -9.78 9.92
C ALA A 57 3.18 -10.69 8.75
N LYS A 58 1.90 -11.05 8.62
CA LYS A 58 1.41 -11.87 7.51
C LYS A 58 1.04 -11.00 6.31
N ARG A 59 0.60 -11.63 5.22
CA ARG A 59 0.01 -10.95 4.06
C ARG A 59 -1.52 -10.86 4.19
N GLY A 60 -2.00 -10.33 5.31
CA GLY A 60 -3.42 -10.24 5.63
C GLY A 60 -4.01 -8.85 5.42
N GLY A 61 -5.33 -8.75 5.55
CA GLY A 61 -6.03 -7.46 5.51
C GLY A 61 -5.78 -6.57 6.72
N THR A 62 -5.30 -7.16 7.83
CA THR A 62 -4.97 -6.40 9.04
C THR A 62 -3.71 -5.57 8.84
N GLU A 63 -2.71 -6.14 8.18
CA GLU A 63 -1.47 -5.46 7.85
C GLU A 63 -1.73 -4.31 6.86
N ILE A 64 -2.51 -4.58 5.80
CA ILE A 64 -2.90 -3.57 4.81
C ILE A 64 -3.72 -2.45 5.47
N GLY A 65 -4.69 -2.78 6.32
CA GLY A 65 -5.49 -1.79 7.05
C GLY A 65 -4.65 -0.90 7.95
N SER A 66 -3.64 -1.45 8.63
CA SER A 66 -2.72 -0.67 9.47
C SER A 66 -1.88 0.30 8.62
N CYS A 67 -1.39 -0.15 7.45
CA CYS A 67 -0.63 0.71 6.53
C CYS A 67 -1.48 1.88 6.01
N VAL A 68 -2.72 1.59 5.60
CA VAL A 68 -3.65 2.61 5.10
C VAL A 68 -4.04 3.59 6.21
N SER A 69 -4.28 3.10 7.43
CA SER A 69 -4.58 3.96 8.59
C SER A 69 -3.42 4.90 8.92
N ASN A 70 -2.18 4.42 8.89
CA ASN A 70 -1.02 5.26 9.14
C ASN A 70 -0.85 6.32 8.04
N TYR A 71 -1.00 5.94 6.78
CA TYR A 71 -0.96 6.89 5.67
C TYR A 71 -2.01 8.00 5.82
N LEU A 72 -3.23 7.62 6.19
CA LEU A 72 -4.32 8.57 6.39
C LEU A 72 -4.10 9.51 7.56
N GLN A 73 -3.58 8.99 8.67
CA GLN A 73 -3.19 9.83 9.79
C GLN A 73 -2.17 10.88 9.35
N MET A 74 -1.17 10.50 8.56
CA MET A 74 -0.20 11.46 8.01
C MET A 74 -0.89 12.52 7.12
N VAL A 75 -1.83 12.11 6.27
CA VAL A 75 -2.59 13.04 5.40
C VAL A 75 -3.45 13.99 6.23
N CYS A 76 -4.13 13.50 7.26
CA CYS A 76 -4.95 14.32 8.16
C CYS A 76 -4.08 15.29 8.98
N GLU A 77 -2.93 14.85 9.48
CA GLU A 77 -1.96 15.70 10.18
C GLU A 77 -1.42 16.81 9.26
N GLU A 78 -1.15 16.49 7.99
CA GLU A 78 -0.72 17.48 6.99
C GLU A 78 -1.85 18.46 6.59
N ALA A 79 -3.10 17.98 6.56
CA ALA A 79 -4.27 18.81 6.24
C ALA A 79 -4.75 19.69 7.40
N GLY A 80 -4.46 19.31 8.64
CA GLY A 80 -4.90 20.02 9.86
C GLY A 80 -6.42 19.94 10.06
N GLU A 81 -7.07 21.11 10.15
CA GLU A 81 -8.52 21.24 10.36
C GLU A 81 -9.32 21.20 9.04
N ARG A 82 -8.66 21.05 7.89
CA ARG A 82 -9.34 21.03 6.59
C ARG A 82 -10.05 19.71 6.37
N GLU A 83 -11.25 19.76 5.80
CA GLU A 83 -11.96 18.57 5.34
C GLU A 83 -11.17 17.88 4.22
N VAL A 84 -10.88 16.60 4.42
CA VAL A 84 -10.16 15.78 3.42
C VAL A 84 -11.15 14.83 2.75
N ASN A 85 -11.25 14.95 1.42
CA ASN A 85 -12.00 14.04 0.56
C ASN A 85 -11.04 13.10 -0.16
N ILE A 86 -11.16 11.80 0.07
CA ILE A 86 -10.23 10.79 -0.47
C ILE A 86 -10.97 9.81 -1.36
N THR A 87 -10.48 9.65 -2.59
CA THR A 87 -10.90 8.57 -3.48
C THR A 87 -9.81 7.52 -3.56
N PHE A 88 -10.06 6.35 -2.96
CA PHE A 88 -9.20 5.19 -3.10
C PHE A 88 -9.51 4.46 -4.39
N ILE A 89 -8.46 4.08 -5.12
CA ILE A 89 -8.54 3.20 -6.27
C ILE A 89 -7.69 1.97 -5.94
N SER A 90 -8.31 0.82 -5.76
CA SER A 90 -7.59 -0.43 -5.49
C SER A 90 -7.54 -1.34 -6.71
N ASP A 91 -6.46 -2.10 -6.82
CA ASP A 91 -6.35 -3.18 -7.79
C ASP A 91 -7.08 -4.44 -7.29
N ASN A 92 -7.34 -5.37 -8.20
CA ASN A 92 -8.04 -6.62 -7.88
C ASN A 92 -7.11 -7.70 -7.26
N CYS A 93 -5.94 -7.35 -6.72
CA CYS A 93 -5.03 -8.32 -6.14
C CYS A 93 -5.65 -8.97 -4.89
N CYS A 94 -5.38 -10.26 -4.68
CA CYS A 94 -6.03 -11.12 -3.67
C CYS A 94 -5.94 -10.61 -2.22
N GLY A 95 -5.03 -9.66 -1.91
CA GLY A 95 -4.94 -8.99 -0.60
C GLY A 95 -5.71 -7.67 -0.48
N GLN A 96 -5.91 -6.95 -1.59
CA GLN A 96 -6.59 -5.65 -1.62
C GLN A 96 -8.11 -5.81 -1.79
N ASN A 97 -8.53 -6.78 -2.58
CA ASN A 97 -9.86 -6.78 -3.19
C ASN A 97 -11.00 -7.40 -2.33
N LYS A 98 -10.69 -7.96 -1.17
CA LYS A 98 -11.69 -8.63 -0.29
C LYS A 98 -11.61 -8.25 1.18
N ASN A 99 -10.71 -7.34 1.55
CA ASN A 99 -10.58 -6.89 2.91
C ASN A 99 -11.31 -5.54 3.10
N LEU A 100 -12.64 -5.60 3.08
CA LEU A 100 -13.55 -4.50 3.51
C LEU A 100 -13.14 -3.91 4.88
N THR A 101 -12.38 -4.66 5.67
CA THR A 101 -11.80 -4.24 6.95
C THR A 101 -11.03 -2.92 6.86
N CYS A 102 -10.28 -2.65 5.79
CA CYS A 102 -9.52 -1.39 5.67
C CYS A 102 -10.44 -0.15 5.64
N LEU A 103 -11.62 -0.29 5.02
CA LEU A 103 -12.63 0.77 4.95
C LEU A 103 -13.37 0.93 6.29
N TYR A 104 -13.69 -0.16 6.97
CA TYR A 104 -14.38 -0.11 8.28
C TYR A 104 -13.53 0.48 9.41
N LEU A 105 -12.20 0.41 9.29
CA LEU A 105 -11.29 1.01 10.26
C LEU A 105 -11.25 2.54 10.19
N TYR A 106 -11.53 3.08 9.01
CA TYR A 106 -11.52 4.51 8.75
C TYR A 106 -12.66 5.26 9.46
N ALA A 107 -13.78 4.60 9.74
CA ALA A 107 -14.95 5.24 10.34
C ALA A 107 -14.67 5.88 11.73
N ASN A 108 -13.47 5.74 12.28
CA ASN A 108 -13.02 6.33 13.53
C ASN A 108 -11.94 7.43 13.39
N ILE A 109 -11.53 7.81 12.18
CA ILE A 109 -10.55 8.90 12.01
C ILE A 109 -11.31 10.23 11.90
N ASN A 110 -11.10 11.12 12.87
CA ASN A 110 -11.67 12.48 12.88
C ASN A 110 -11.11 13.28 11.67
N ASN A 111 -11.94 14.16 11.09
CA ASN A 111 -11.61 15.12 10.00
C ASN A 111 -11.72 14.62 8.55
N LEU A 112 -12.35 13.47 8.31
CA LEU A 112 -12.56 12.98 6.95
C LEU A 112 -14.03 13.15 6.55
N SER A 113 -14.26 13.97 5.51
CA SER A 113 -15.61 14.37 5.07
C SER A 113 -16.24 13.30 4.19
N SER A 114 -15.47 12.73 3.26
CA SER A 114 -15.95 11.66 2.38
C SER A 114 -14.86 10.67 1.98
N ILE A 115 -15.23 9.39 1.93
CA ILE A 115 -14.44 8.32 1.30
C ILE A 115 -15.21 7.80 0.10
N THR A 116 -14.54 7.77 -1.04
CA THR A 116 -14.99 6.98 -2.17
C THR A 116 -13.98 5.86 -2.42
N HIS A 117 -14.45 4.61 -2.56
CA HIS A 117 -13.58 3.49 -2.92
C HIS A 117 -14.03 2.91 -4.26
N LYS A 118 -13.14 2.95 -5.24
CA LYS A 118 -13.32 2.42 -6.59
C LYS A 118 -12.43 1.19 -6.79
N TYR A 119 -12.99 0.16 -7.40
CA TYR A 119 -12.29 -1.07 -7.76
C TYR A 119 -12.03 -1.09 -9.27
N GLN A 120 -10.81 -1.37 -9.70
CA GLN A 120 -10.49 -1.47 -11.13
C GLN A 120 -11.05 -2.77 -11.73
N ILE A 121 -11.69 -2.68 -12.90
CA ILE A 121 -12.27 -3.84 -13.60
C ILE A 121 -11.17 -4.72 -14.23
N LYS A 122 -10.11 -4.10 -14.76
CA LYS A 122 -8.90 -4.77 -15.26
C LYS A 122 -7.70 -4.20 -14.51
N GLY A 123 -7.01 -5.06 -13.76
CA GLY A 123 -5.89 -4.67 -12.92
C GLY A 123 -4.59 -4.78 -13.69
N GLU A 124 -4.13 -3.67 -14.28
CA GLU A 124 -2.75 -3.55 -14.72
C GLU A 124 -2.39 -2.07 -14.91
N ALA A 125 -1.85 -1.45 -13.86
CA ALA A 125 -1.20 -0.14 -13.96
C ALA A 125 -0.33 0.10 -12.72
N ASP A 126 0.71 -0.72 -12.53
CA ASP A 126 1.65 -0.50 -11.42
C ASP A 126 3.05 -0.18 -11.97
N ASN A 127 3.18 1.06 -12.45
CA ASN A 127 4.47 1.64 -12.86
C ASN A 127 5.49 1.54 -11.73
N VAL A 128 5.06 1.72 -10.48
CA VAL A 128 5.93 1.64 -9.30
C VAL A 128 6.43 0.21 -9.11
N HIS A 129 5.54 -0.78 -9.15
CA HIS A 129 5.95 -2.18 -9.06
C HIS A 129 6.95 -2.58 -10.14
N SER A 130 6.71 -2.14 -11.39
CA SER A 130 7.61 -2.40 -12.52
C SER A 130 8.98 -1.77 -12.32
N LEU A 131 9.06 -0.55 -11.76
CA LEU A 131 10.32 0.11 -11.43
C LEU A 131 11.09 -0.62 -10.33
N ILE A 132 10.40 -1.04 -9.27
CA ILE A 132 10.99 -1.80 -8.16
C ILE A 132 11.54 -3.13 -8.67
N GLN A 133 10.76 -3.89 -9.44
CA GLN A 133 11.21 -5.15 -10.03
C GLN A 133 12.45 -4.94 -10.92
N LYS A 134 12.43 -3.92 -11.80
CA LYS A 134 13.59 -3.60 -12.65
C LYS A 134 14.83 -3.28 -11.81
N GLN A 135 14.69 -2.57 -10.69
CA GLN A 135 15.82 -2.25 -9.83
C GLN A 135 16.35 -3.49 -9.10
N ILE A 136 15.48 -4.33 -8.56
CA ILE A 136 15.88 -5.59 -7.91
C ILE A 136 16.62 -6.49 -8.90
N THR A 137 16.13 -6.62 -10.12
CA THR A 137 16.80 -7.41 -11.17
C THR A 137 18.17 -6.85 -11.52
N ARG A 138 18.37 -5.53 -11.50
CA ARG A 138 19.70 -4.93 -11.68
C ARG A 138 20.62 -5.24 -10.50
N ASP A 139 20.13 -5.08 -9.28
CA ASP A 139 20.91 -5.35 -8.07
C ASP A 139 21.38 -6.81 -8.03
N LEU A 140 20.51 -7.76 -8.40
CA LEU A 140 20.84 -9.19 -8.50
C LEU A 140 21.92 -9.52 -9.54
N LYS A 141 22.07 -8.71 -10.59
CA LYS A 141 23.17 -8.86 -11.57
C LYS A 141 24.51 -8.41 -11.01
N THR A 142 24.51 -7.46 -10.07
CA THR A 142 25.73 -6.98 -9.41
C THR A 142 26.15 -7.91 -8.26
N GLY A 143 25.18 -8.53 -7.58
CA GLY A 143 25.47 -9.51 -6.56
C GLY A 143 24.22 -10.05 -5.86
N PRO A 144 24.37 -11.11 -5.06
CA PRO A 144 23.28 -11.69 -4.31
C PRO A 144 22.72 -10.75 -3.22
N ILE A 145 21.41 -10.88 -2.99
CA ILE A 145 20.69 -10.25 -1.88
C ILE A 145 20.62 -11.25 -0.73
N TYR A 146 21.23 -10.93 0.40
CA TYR A 146 21.29 -11.80 1.58
C TYR A 146 20.21 -11.49 2.61
N SER A 147 19.82 -10.22 2.75
CA SER A 147 18.92 -9.74 3.82
C SER A 147 17.73 -8.95 3.27
N PRO A 148 16.54 -9.03 3.91
CA PRO A 148 15.36 -8.22 3.58
C PRO A 148 15.64 -6.71 3.53
N VAL A 149 16.52 -6.22 4.39
CA VAL A 149 16.85 -4.78 4.49
C VAL A 149 17.49 -4.26 3.19
N GLN A 150 18.18 -5.13 2.43
CA GLN A 150 18.71 -4.77 1.13
C GLN A 150 17.59 -4.48 0.12
N TYR A 151 16.43 -5.13 0.23
CA TYR A 151 15.27 -4.80 -0.60
C TYR A 151 14.74 -3.40 -0.31
N MET A 152 14.73 -2.95 0.94
CA MET A 152 14.35 -1.58 1.28
C MET A 152 15.27 -0.56 0.60
N SER A 153 16.57 -0.84 0.59
CA SER A 153 17.57 -0.02 -0.10
C SER A 153 17.38 -0.04 -1.62
N ALA A 154 17.03 -1.20 -2.19
CA ALA A 154 16.70 -1.33 -3.61
C ALA A 154 15.44 -0.51 -3.97
N ILE A 155 14.40 -0.56 -3.14
CA ILE A 155 13.14 0.18 -3.35
C ILE A 155 13.41 1.69 -3.31
N LYS A 156 14.18 2.20 -2.33
CA LYS A 156 14.55 3.63 -2.27
C LYS A 156 15.28 4.11 -3.53
N ARG A 157 16.11 3.25 -4.13
CA ARG A 157 16.89 3.53 -5.36
C ARG A 157 16.13 3.24 -6.66
N ALA A 158 14.92 2.70 -6.60
CA ALA A 158 14.20 2.24 -7.80
C ALA A 158 13.80 3.39 -8.72
N ARG A 159 13.50 4.57 -8.16
CA ARG A 159 13.22 5.78 -8.94
C ARG A 159 14.52 6.53 -9.23
N LYS A 160 14.82 6.73 -10.52
CA LYS A 160 16.05 7.40 -10.99
C LYS A 160 15.94 8.92 -11.01
N THR A 161 14.74 9.44 -11.28
CA THR A 161 14.47 10.87 -11.48
C THR A 161 13.26 11.28 -10.65
N GLY A 162 13.34 12.46 -10.02
CA GLY A 162 12.32 12.96 -9.10
C GLY A 162 12.67 12.68 -7.63
N THR A 163 11.66 12.75 -6.76
CA THR A 163 11.83 12.46 -5.34
C THR A 163 12.22 10.97 -5.15
N PRO A 164 12.76 10.49 -4.03
CA PRO A 164 12.89 9.04 -3.78
C PRO A 164 11.59 8.43 -3.24
N PHE A 165 11.39 7.11 -3.31
CA PHE A 165 10.24 6.47 -2.67
C PHE A 165 10.38 6.53 -1.14
N LYS A 166 9.30 6.90 -0.43
CA LYS A 166 9.26 6.91 1.04
C LYS A 166 9.04 5.48 1.53
N VAL A 167 10.09 4.84 2.06
CA VAL A 167 10.01 3.45 2.53
C VAL A 167 9.87 3.41 4.05
N HIS A 168 8.76 2.82 4.50
CA HIS A 168 8.41 2.61 5.90
C HIS A 168 8.62 1.14 6.27
N SER A 169 9.42 0.89 7.31
CA SER A 169 9.59 -0.46 7.85
C SER A 169 8.46 -0.76 8.83
N LEU A 170 7.67 -1.79 8.55
CA LEU A 170 6.69 -2.26 9.50
C LEU A 170 7.35 -3.19 10.51
N THR A 171 6.97 -3.01 11.78
CA THR A 171 7.31 -3.90 12.88
C THR A 171 6.02 -4.40 13.52
N HIS A 172 6.11 -5.44 14.35
CA HIS A 172 4.93 -5.97 15.05
C HIS A 172 4.15 -4.89 15.83
N SER A 173 4.84 -3.91 16.40
CA SER A 173 4.26 -2.79 17.15
C SER A 173 3.37 -1.87 16.31
N PHE A 174 3.59 -1.83 15.00
CA PHE A 174 2.80 -1.03 14.06
C PHE A 174 1.45 -1.69 13.73
N LEU A 175 1.31 -2.99 13.97
CA LEU A 175 0.09 -3.73 13.63
C LEU A 175 -1.01 -3.43 14.63
N MET A 176 -2.11 -2.90 14.14
CA MET A 176 -3.28 -2.66 14.97
C MET A 176 -4.10 -3.94 15.14
N ASN A 177 -4.45 -4.26 16.38
CA ASN A 177 -5.33 -5.39 16.68
C ASN A 177 -6.80 -5.01 16.48
N PHE A 178 -7.31 -5.24 15.27
CA PHE A 178 -8.68 -4.87 14.90
C PHE A 178 -9.79 -5.69 15.58
N ARG A 179 -9.45 -6.75 16.30
CA ARG A 179 -10.41 -7.56 17.08
C ARG A 179 -11.03 -6.81 18.25
N ASN A 180 -10.32 -5.83 18.81
CA ASN A 180 -10.75 -5.10 20.01
C ASN A 180 -11.42 -3.75 19.71
N CYS A 181 -11.61 -3.39 18.42
CA CYS A 181 -12.35 -2.19 18.05
C CYS A 181 -13.85 -2.46 18.27
N LYS A 182 -14.32 -2.29 19.51
CA LYS A 182 -15.73 -2.49 19.86
C LYS A 182 -16.59 -1.46 19.12
N LYS A 183 -17.61 -1.97 18.45
CA LYS A 183 -18.65 -1.24 17.71
C LYS A 183 -19.42 -0.31 18.64
N ASN A 184 -19.02 0.95 18.75
CA ASN A 184 -19.96 2.03 19.06
C ASN A 184 -20.43 2.63 17.73
N GLY A 185 -21.30 1.90 17.02
CA GLY A 185 -21.83 2.33 15.72
C GLY A 185 -22.84 1.32 15.19
N ALA A 186 -24.03 1.80 14.86
CA ALA A 186 -25.18 1.01 14.44
C ALA A 186 -24.84 0.04 13.29
N ILE A 187 -25.31 -1.21 13.39
CA ILE A 187 -25.24 -2.19 12.32
C ILE A 187 -26.41 -1.91 11.37
N ILE A 188 -26.15 -1.18 10.28
CA ILE A 188 -27.11 -1.06 9.17
C ILE A 188 -26.87 -2.25 8.23
N LEU A 189 -27.84 -3.16 8.17
CA LEU A 189 -27.80 -4.36 7.34
C LEU A 189 -28.28 -4.02 5.93
N ILE A 190 -27.37 -3.80 4.98
CA ILE A 190 -27.72 -3.67 3.56
C ILE A 190 -27.80 -5.08 2.96
N SER A 191 -29.00 -5.68 3.01
CA SER A 191 -29.30 -6.95 2.34
C SER A 191 -29.74 -6.71 0.90
N MET A 192 -28.85 -6.92 -0.08
CA MET A 192 -29.25 -7.09 -1.48
C MET A 192 -29.84 -8.50 -1.67
N LYS A 193 -31.17 -8.63 -1.60
CA LYS A 193 -31.86 -9.82 -2.12
C LYS A 193 -31.82 -9.77 -3.64
N ARG A 194 -31.17 -10.75 -4.26
CA ARG A 194 -31.28 -11.01 -5.71
C ARG A 194 -32.75 -11.30 -6.02
N LYS A 195 -33.41 -10.42 -6.77
CA LYS A 195 -34.74 -10.65 -7.33
C LYS A 195 -34.57 -11.77 -8.37
N ILE A 196 -35.06 -12.97 -8.05
CA ILE A 196 -35.23 -14.04 -9.01
C ILE A 196 -36.49 -13.68 -9.81
N MET A 197 -36.32 -13.42 -11.10
CA MET A 197 -37.36 -13.65 -12.11
C MET A 197 -37.00 -14.94 -12.81
#